data_AF-A0A257K9V6-F1
#
_entry.id   AF-A0A257K9V6-F1
#
_cell.length_a   1.000
_cell.length_b   1.000
_cell.length_c   1.000
_cell.angle_alpha   90.00
_cell.angle_beta   90.00
_cell.angle_gamma   90.00
#
_symmetry.space_group_name_H-M   'P 1'
#
loop_
_entity.id
_entity.type
_entity.pdbx_description
1 polymer ?
#
loop_
_entity_poly.entity_id
_entity_poly.type
_entity_poly.pdbx_seq_one_letter_code
_entity_poly.pdbx_strand_id
1 'polypeptide(L)'
;MKIISEFKSFALKGNVVDLAIGVIIGAAFSKIISSCVDDILTPLLLSPVLEAAHLSSINQLTLFGTVKYGSFLSAVINFVLVAWMLFWLVKVINKSKKPAAEVIVPNTPTAEDLLTEIRDLLKKQ
;
A
#
# COMPACT_ATOMS: atom_id res chain seq x y z
N MET A 1 -21.44 19.07 26.99
CA MET A 1 -22.00 17.93 26.21
C MET A 1 -22.00 18.14 24.69
N LYS A 2 -21.94 19.38 24.16
CA LYS A 2 -21.98 19.65 22.69
C LYS A 2 -20.74 19.20 21.89
N ILE A 3 -19.54 19.27 22.47
CA ILE A 3 -18.29 18.91 21.77
C ILE A 3 -18.25 17.42 21.36
N ILE A 4 -18.71 16.52 22.22
CA ILE A 4 -18.70 15.07 21.92
C ILE A 4 -19.72 14.72 20.82
N SER A 5 -20.88 15.37 20.80
CA SER A 5 -21.86 15.20 19.72
C SER A 5 -21.40 15.81 18.39
N GLU A 6 -20.71 16.95 18.42
CA GLU A 6 -20.11 17.59 17.25
C GLU A 6 -18.96 16.75 16.68
N PHE A 7 -18.08 16.23 17.54
CA PHE A 7 -17.01 15.32 17.16
C PHE A 7 -17.55 14.03 16.56
N LYS A 8 -18.57 13.41 17.18
CA LYS A 8 -19.23 12.23 16.62
C LYS A 8 -19.84 12.53 15.24
N SER A 9 -20.49 13.67 15.08
CA SER A 9 -21.08 14.08 13.78
C SER A 9 -20.02 14.37 12.72
N PHE A 10 -18.86 14.89 13.11
CA PHE A 10 -17.71 15.08 12.23
C PHE A 10 -17.04 13.75 11.85
N ALA A 11 -16.79 12.89 12.83
CA ALA A 11 -16.13 11.60 12.65
C ALA A 11 -16.99 10.59 11.87
N LEU A 12 -18.33 10.68 11.96
CA LEU A 12 -19.26 9.86 11.20
C LEU A 12 -19.51 10.37 9.77
N LYS A 13 -18.84 11.46 9.34
CA LYS A 13 -18.85 11.81 7.92
C LYS A 13 -18.15 10.68 7.15
N GLY A 14 -18.88 9.97 6.29
CA GLY A 14 -18.40 8.77 5.60
C GLY A 14 -17.02 8.93 4.95
N ASN A 15 -16.77 10.07 4.31
CA ASN A 15 -15.47 10.38 3.69
C ASN A 15 -14.28 10.39 4.68
N VAL A 16 -14.48 10.73 5.95
CA VAL A 16 -13.42 10.74 6.98
C VAL A 16 -13.14 9.32 7.49
N VAL A 17 -14.20 8.51 7.65
CA VAL A 17 -14.08 7.11 8.09
C VAL A 17 -13.35 6.29 7.03
N ASP A 18 -13.75 6.40 5.76
CA ASP A 18 -13.13 5.67 4.66
C ASP A 18 -11.67 6.08 4.44
N LEU A 19 -11.37 7.38 4.59
CA LEU A 19 -10.00 7.89 4.57
C LEU A 19 -9.16 7.30 5.72
N ALA A 20 -9.70 7.27 6.94
CA ALA A 20 -9.01 6.73 8.11
C ALA A 20 -8.71 5.23 7.93
N ILE A 21 -9.68 4.46 7.42
CA ILE A 21 -9.51 3.04 7.11
C ILE A 21 -8.41 2.85 6.05
N GLY A 22 -8.44 3.63 4.97
CA GLY A 22 -7.44 3.57 3.90
C GLY A 22 -6.01 3.85 4.40
N VAL A 23 -5.84 4.87 5.26
CA VAL A 23 -4.53 5.21 5.85
C VAL A 23 -4.03 4.09 6.77
N ILE A 24 -4.89 3.54 7.63
CA ILE A 24 -4.51 2.48 8.58
C ILE A 24 -4.13 1.21 7.83
N ILE A 25 -4.94 0.79 6.84
CA ILE A 25 -4.65 -0.38 6.01
C ILE A 25 -3.37 -0.16 5.22
N GLY A 26 -3.17 1.02 4.63
CA GLY A 26 -1.95 1.38 3.90
C GLY A 26 -0.70 1.27 4.76
N ALA A 27 -0.74 1.80 5.99
CA ALA A 27 0.38 1.73 6.93
C ALA A 27 0.69 0.28 7.36
N ALA A 28 -0.33 -0.50 7.70
CA ALA A 28 -0.16 -1.91 8.06
C ALA A 28 0.38 -2.73 6.89
N PHE A 29 -0.13 -2.50 5.68
CA PHE A 29 0.30 -3.18 4.47
C PHE A 29 1.76 -2.86 4.10
N SER A 30 2.16 -1.58 4.21
CA SER A 30 3.55 -1.17 4.02
C SER A 30 4.50 -1.95 4.94
N LYS A 31 4.10 -2.18 6.20
CA LYS A 31 4.91 -2.94 7.16
C LYS A 31 5.07 -4.41 6.76
N ILE A 32 4.04 -5.03 6.20
CA ILE A 32 4.10 -6.41 5.69
C ILE A 32 5.09 -6.49 4.52
N ILE A 33 5.05 -5.52 3.60
CA ILE A 33 5.98 -5.47 2.47
C ILE A 33 7.41 -5.28 2.98
N SER A 34 7.65 -4.32 3.88
CA SER A 34 8.97 -4.07 4.46
C SER A 34 9.52 -5.31 5.15
N SER A 35 8.74 -6.00 5.98
CA SER A 35 9.19 -7.24 6.65
C SER A 35 9.51 -8.35 5.63
N CYS A 36 8.71 -8.52 4.58
CA CYS A 36 9.03 -9.48 3.52
C CYS A 36 10.37 -9.15 2.82
N VAL A 37 10.66 -7.86 2.62
CA VAL A 37 11.90 -7.43 1.97
C VAL A 37 13.09 -7.54 2.91
N ASP A 38 12.96 -7.03 4.13
CA ASP A 38 14.04 -6.97 5.12
C ASP A 38 14.35 -8.35 5.70
N ASP A 39 13.33 -9.16 5.99
CA ASP A 39 13.49 -10.45 6.69
C ASP A 39 13.64 -11.65 5.75
N ILE A 40 13.19 -11.54 4.49
CA ILE A 40 13.23 -12.66 3.53
C ILE A 40 14.14 -12.32 2.35
N LEU A 41 13.84 -11.27 1.58
CA LEU A 41 14.57 -10.99 0.34
C LEU A 41 16.01 -10.54 0.60
N THR A 42 16.23 -9.67 1.57
CA THR A 42 17.54 -9.13 1.94
C THR A 42 18.49 -10.27 2.34
N PRO A 43 18.20 -11.13 3.32
CA PRO A 43 19.10 -12.24 3.64
C PRO A 43 19.23 -13.25 2.50
N LEU A 44 18.18 -13.54 1.74
CA LEU A 44 18.26 -14.55 0.67
C LEU A 44 19.06 -14.09 -0.55
N LEU A 45 18.99 -12.80 -0.91
CA LEU A 45 19.68 -12.23 -2.06
C LEU A 45 21.05 -11.65 -1.71
N LEU A 46 21.19 -11.00 -0.55
CA LEU A 46 22.43 -10.29 -0.19
C LEU A 46 23.41 -11.18 0.58
N SER A 47 22.98 -12.16 1.38
CA SER A 47 23.92 -13.06 2.07
C SER A 47 24.85 -13.82 1.10
N PRO A 48 24.36 -14.45 0.01
CA PRO A 48 25.26 -15.11 -0.95
C PRO A 48 26.14 -14.12 -1.72
N VAL A 49 25.68 -12.88 -1.96
CA VAL A 49 26.46 -11.83 -2.63
C VAL A 49 27.55 -11.27 -1.71
N LEU A 50 27.29 -11.14 -0.41
CA LEU A 50 28.26 -10.66 0.60
C LEU A 50 29.32 -11.71 0.89
N GLU A 51 28.91 -12.98 0.95
CA GLU A 51 29.81 -14.11 1.15
C GLU A 51 30.74 -14.31 -0.06
N ALA A 52 30.22 -14.16 -1.28
CA ALA A 52 31.04 -14.15 -2.51
C ALA A 52 32.00 -12.96 -2.61
N ALA A 53 31.70 -11.85 -1.93
CA ALA A 53 32.54 -10.65 -1.90
C ALA A 53 33.54 -10.61 -0.73
N HIS A 54 33.58 -11.63 0.15
CA HIS A 54 34.39 -11.63 1.39
C HIS A 54 34.14 -10.42 2.31
N LEU A 55 32.94 -9.83 2.28
CA LEU A 55 32.58 -8.66 3.08
C LEU A 55 31.47 -9.04 4.07
N SER A 56 31.79 -9.03 5.37
CA SER A 56 30.85 -9.41 6.43
C SER A 56 29.66 -8.45 6.59
N SER A 57 29.68 -7.27 5.95
CA SER A 57 28.58 -6.29 5.98
C SER A 57 28.72 -5.20 4.91
N ILE A 58 27.63 -4.84 4.25
CA ILE A 58 27.56 -3.68 3.31
C ILE A 58 27.88 -2.37 4.04
N ASN A 59 27.62 -2.33 5.34
CA ASN A 59 27.86 -1.19 6.22
C ASN A 59 29.36 -0.97 6.58
N GLN A 60 30.24 -1.91 6.22
CA GLN A 60 31.70 -1.76 6.42
C GLN A 60 32.43 -1.26 5.17
N LEU A 61 31.74 -1.13 4.04
CA LEU A 61 32.29 -0.47 2.85
C LEU A 61 32.52 1.02 3.15
N THR A 62 33.78 1.36 3.36
CA THR A 62 34.27 2.73 3.45
C THR A 62 35.07 3.03 2.19
N LEU A 63 34.73 4.11 1.49
CA LEU A 63 35.54 4.64 0.40
C LEU A 63 36.49 5.59 1.11
N PHE A 64 37.79 5.37 0.97
CA PHE A 64 38.82 6.24 1.55
C PHE A 64 38.75 6.38 3.09
N GLY A 65 38.21 5.38 3.82
CA GLY A 65 38.30 5.32 5.28
C GLY A 65 37.52 6.40 6.07
N THR A 66 36.71 7.25 5.43
CA THR A 66 35.99 8.34 6.12
C THR A 66 34.50 8.44 5.74
N VAL A 67 34.10 8.07 4.53
CA VAL A 67 32.69 8.17 4.09
C VAL A 67 31.99 6.82 4.23
N LYS A 68 31.09 6.71 5.22
CA LYS A 68 30.22 5.55 5.46
C LYS A 68 29.04 5.54 4.48
N TYR A 69 29.30 5.33 3.19
CA TYR A 69 28.24 5.27 2.17
C TYR A 69 27.44 3.96 2.20
N GLY A 70 27.91 2.95 2.93
CA GLY A 70 27.24 1.64 3.05
C GLY A 70 25.79 1.73 3.53
N SER A 71 25.47 2.61 4.48
CA SER A 71 24.10 2.78 4.97
C SER A 71 23.18 3.42 3.92
N PHE A 72 23.68 4.40 3.17
CA PHE A 72 22.92 5.01 2.09
C PHE A 72 22.70 4.03 0.94
N LEU A 73 23.75 3.30 0.53
CA LEU A 73 23.65 2.29 -0.52
C LEU A 73 22.70 1.16 -0.12
N SER A 74 22.74 0.72 1.13
CA SER A 74 21.79 -0.25 1.69
C SER A 74 20.35 0.27 1.62
N ALA A 75 20.11 1.54 1.99
CA ALA A 75 18.78 2.15 1.89
C ALA A 75 18.28 2.23 0.43
N VAL A 76 19.15 2.54 -0.52
CA VAL A 76 18.81 2.55 -1.96
C VAL A 76 18.47 1.14 -2.46
N ILE A 77 19.27 0.14 -2.09
CA ILE A 77 19.00 -1.26 -2.45
C ILE A 77 17.66 -1.71 -1.85
N ASN A 78 17.40 -1.41 -0.57
CA ASN A 78 16.13 -1.75 0.07
C ASN A 78 14.94 -1.09 -0.63
N PHE A 79 15.04 0.21 -0.95
CA PHE A 79 14.00 0.92 -1.69
C PHE A 79 13.69 0.24 -3.04
N VAL A 80 14.73 -0.15 -3.79
CA VAL A 80 14.56 -0.86 -5.07
C VAL A 80 13.90 -2.23 -4.86
N LEU A 81 14.29 -2.99 -3.83
CA LEU A 81 13.69 -4.28 -3.52
C LEU A 81 12.22 -4.16 -3.10
N VAL A 82 11.87 -3.18 -2.27
CA VAL A 82 10.47 -2.87 -1.89
C VAL A 82 9.65 -2.49 -3.11
N ALA A 83 10.15 -1.60 -3.97
CA ALA A 83 9.48 -1.20 -5.20
C ALA A 83 9.27 -2.41 -6.13
N TRP A 84 10.29 -3.27 -6.27
CA TRP A 84 10.23 -4.49 -7.06
C TRP A 84 9.21 -5.51 -6.50
N MET A 85 9.18 -5.69 -5.19
CA MET A 85 8.24 -6.57 -4.51
C MET A 85 6.80 -6.07 -4.68
N LEU A 86 6.58 -4.76 -4.53
CA LEU A 86 5.28 -4.13 -4.70
C LEU A 86 4.79 -4.27 -6.15
N PHE A 87 5.68 -4.07 -7.14
CA PHE A 87 5.38 -4.33 -8.55
C PHE A 87 4.96 -5.79 -8.79
N TRP A 88 5.70 -6.76 -8.23
CA TRP A 88 5.37 -8.17 -8.36
C TRP A 88 4.02 -8.51 -7.72
N LEU A 89 3.73 -7.95 -6.54
CA LEU A 89 2.48 -8.16 -5.83
C LEU A 89 1.28 -7.61 -6.62
N VAL A 90 1.40 -6.38 -7.13
CA VAL A 90 0.38 -5.78 -8.01
C VAL A 90 0.19 -6.61 -9.28
N LYS A 91 1.28 -7.11 -9.87
CA LYS A 91 1.21 -7.99 -11.05
C LYS A 91 0.50 -9.31 -10.75
N VAL A 92 0.74 -9.93 -9.60
CA VAL A 92 0.04 -11.16 -9.17
C VAL A 92 -1.44 -10.88 -8.95
N ILE A 93 -1.78 -9.78 -8.27
CA ILE A 93 -3.18 -9.38 -8.06
C ILE A 93 -3.86 -9.13 -9.41
N ASN A 94 -3.24 -8.36 -10.31
CA ASN A 94 -3.79 -8.07 -11.63
C ASN A 94 -3.90 -9.31 -12.53
N LYS A 95 -3.00 -10.29 -12.38
CA LYS A 95 -3.07 -11.57 -13.08
C LYS A 95 -4.17 -12.48 -12.50
N SER A 96 -4.40 -12.40 -11.20
CA SER A 96 -5.43 -13.17 -10.48
C SER A 96 -6.81 -12.51 -10.48
N LYS A 97 -6.91 -11.25 -10.91
CA LYS A 97 -8.18 -10.63 -11.32
C LYS A 97 -8.67 -11.34 -12.59
N LYS A 98 -9.33 -12.49 -12.42
CA LYS A 98 -10.55 -12.74 -13.20
C LYS A 98 -11.45 -11.51 -13.00
N PRO A 99 -12.29 -11.10 -13.98
CA PRO A 99 -13.31 -10.08 -13.74
C PRO A 99 -14.23 -10.61 -12.63
N ALA A 100 -13.87 -10.30 -11.39
CA ALA A 100 -14.48 -10.79 -10.18
C ALA A 100 -14.93 -9.53 -9.47
N ALA A 101 -16.24 -9.34 -9.61
CA ALA A 101 -17.14 -8.49 -8.85
C ALA A 101 -16.48 -7.22 -8.29
N GLU A 102 -16.90 -6.10 -8.89
CA GLU A 102 -16.95 -4.80 -8.24
C GLU A 102 -17.03 -4.98 -6.73
N VAL A 103 -16.02 -4.47 -6.02
CA VAL A 103 -16.08 -4.27 -4.59
C VAL A 103 -17.46 -3.68 -4.33
N ILE A 104 -18.27 -4.39 -3.55
CA ILE A 104 -19.63 -4.00 -3.22
C ILE A 104 -19.51 -2.72 -2.39
N VAL A 105 -19.31 -1.60 -3.07
CA VAL A 105 -19.80 -0.32 -2.61
C VAL A 105 -21.28 -0.59 -2.38
N PRO A 106 -21.81 -0.32 -1.17
CA PRO A 106 -23.23 -0.44 -0.94
C PRO A 106 -23.93 0.26 -2.10
N ASN A 107 -24.85 -0.46 -2.77
CA ASN A 107 -25.73 0.03 -3.82
C ASN A 107 -26.47 1.26 -3.28
N THR A 108 -25.81 2.40 -3.27
CA THR A 108 -26.43 3.70 -3.21
C THR A 108 -26.85 3.91 -4.65
N PRO A 109 -28.17 3.95 -4.94
CA PRO A 109 -28.65 4.24 -6.28
C PRO A 109 -27.89 5.45 -6.78
N THR A 110 -27.16 5.29 -7.87
CA THR A 110 -26.43 6.40 -8.46
C THR A 110 -27.47 7.44 -8.86
N ALA A 111 -27.14 8.73 -8.82
CA ALA A 111 -28.08 9.76 -9.25
C ALA A 111 -28.63 9.46 -10.67
N GLU A 112 -27.82 8.82 -11.51
CA GLU A 112 -28.15 8.35 -12.84
C GLU A 112 -29.24 7.26 -12.85
N ASP A 113 -29.23 6.33 -11.89
CA ASP A 113 -30.22 5.27 -11.75
C ASP A 113 -31.58 5.86 -11.34
N LEU A 114 -31.57 6.77 -10.36
CA LEU A 114 -32.77 7.46 -9.89
C LEU A 114 -33.40 8.34 -10.99
N LEU A 115 -32.58 9.02 -11.78
CA LEU A 115 -33.06 9.81 -12.92
C LEU A 115 -33.66 8.92 -14.02
N THR A 116 -33.13 7.71 -14.21
CA THR A 116 -33.68 6.73 -15.15
C THR A 116 -35.03 6.21 -14.69
N GLU A 117 -35.17 5.89 -13.40
CA GLU A 117 -36.45 5.51 -12.80
C GLU A 117 -37.49 6.64 -12.89
N ILE A 118 -37.11 7.88 -12.59
CA ILE A 118 -37.99 9.05 -12.70
C ILE A 118 -38.46 9.26 -14.14
N ARG A 119 -37.55 9.13 -15.12
CA ARG A 119 -37.89 9.22 -16.56
C ARG A 119 -38.91 8.16 -16.96
N ASP A 120 -38.73 6.93 -16.51
CA ASP A 120 -39.60 5.81 -16.90
C ASP A 120 -40.97 5.88 -16.19
N LEU A 121 -41.01 6.43 -14.98
CA LEU A 121 -42.26 6.76 -14.29
C LEU A 121 -43.01 7.92 -14.97
N LEU A 122 -42.30 8.95 -15.45
CA LEU A 122 -42.90 10.05 -16.21
C LEU A 122 -43.43 9.62 -17.58
N LYS A 123 -42.79 8.64 -18.26
CA LYS A 123 -43.31 8.08 -19.52
C LYS A 123 -44.57 7.23 -19.35
N LYS A 124 -44.84 6.75 -18.14
CA LYS A 124 -46.03 5.96 -17.81
C LYS A 124 -47.24 6.82 -17.41
N GLN A 125 -47.04 8.10 -17.15
CA GLN A 125 -48.10 9.10 -16.95
C GLN A 125 -48.47 9.75 -18.28
#